data_AF-A0A5C5WYL7-F1
#
_entry.id   AF-A0A5C5WYL7-F1
#
_cell.length_a   1.000
_cell.length_b   1.000
_cell.length_c   1.000
_cell.angle_alpha   90.00
_cell.angle_beta   90.00
_cell.angle_gamma   90.00
#
_symmetry.space_group_name_H-M   'P 1'
#
loop_
_entity.id
_entity.type
_entity.pdbx_description
1 polymer ?
#
loop_
_entity_poly.entity_id
_entity_poly.type
_entity_poly.pdbx_seq_one_letter_code
_entity_poly.pdbx_strand_id
1 'polypeptide(L)'
;MTTIESLLCNSCGAPLDVPSTANFVKCNHCGAQLAVHRDANVTFTEAVEKLNQATQTLAKQVSSISVHQEIAALDREWDQQEESYKIIDKDGHSRLPTQGSSIISGVMISLFGVFWTVAAFQMLARGPGGLGGPGGLGGVGAVDEVGRTSGIETLFPLLGIVFTLVGIGSAIYSHNRASEYQIAHRNYKRKRSALRAKLRSP
;
A
#
# COMPACT_ATOMS: atom_id res chain seq x y z
N MET A 1 13.79 -20.10 69.42
CA MET A 1 13.51 -21.48 68.98
C MET A 1 12.89 -21.38 67.59
N THR A 2 13.59 -21.82 66.55
CA THR A 2 13.04 -21.90 65.20
C THR A 2 12.15 -23.13 65.11
N THR A 3 10.83 -22.94 65.01
CA THR A 3 9.90 -24.02 64.69
C THR A 3 10.13 -24.45 63.24
N ILE A 4 10.38 -25.75 63.06
CA ILE A 4 10.55 -26.37 61.74
C ILE A 4 9.21 -26.97 61.35
N GLU A 5 8.72 -26.59 60.17
CA GLU A 5 7.50 -27.14 59.57
C GLU A 5 7.89 -28.00 58.36
N SER A 6 7.25 -29.16 58.21
CA SER A 6 7.48 -30.05 57.08
C SER A 6 6.47 -29.74 55.98
N LEU A 7 6.96 -29.31 54.82
CA LEU A 7 6.16 -29.02 53.64
C LEU A 7 6.57 -29.97 52.51
N LEU A 8 5.66 -30.21 51.56
CA LEU A 8 6.01 -30.94 50.35
C LEU A 8 6.52 -29.97 49.28
N CYS A 9 7.57 -30.39 48.56
CA CYS A 9 8.07 -29.68 47.40
C CYS A 9 7.01 -29.69 46.29
N ASN A 10 6.50 -28.53 45.89
CA ASN A 10 5.52 -28.44 44.79
C ASN A 10 6.10 -28.79 43.41
N SER A 11 7.42 -28.99 43.30
CA SER A 11 8.04 -29.43 42.05
C SER A 11 8.28 -30.94 41.96
N CYS A 12 8.57 -31.63 43.07
CA CYS A 12 8.95 -33.06 43.04
C CYS A 12 8.28 -33.92 44.12
N GLY A 13 7.49 -33.34 45.02
CA GLY A 13 6.81 -34.04 46.11
C GLY A 13 7.70 -34.43 47.29
N ALA A 14 9.02 -34.18 47.26
CA ALA A 14 9.90 -34.50 48.37
C ALA A 14 9.58 -33.66 49.64
N PRO A 15 9.66 -34.23 50.84
CA PRO A 15 9.49 -33.49 52.09
C PRO A 15 10.63 -32.49 52.29
N LEU A 16 10.29 -31.32 52.82
CA LEU A 16 11.15 -30.16 53.03
C LEU A 16 10.93 -29.64 54.44
N ASP A 17 12.00 -29.58 55.21
CA ASP A 17 12.00 -28.95 56.52
C ASP A 17 12.29 -27.47 56.35
N VAL A 18 11.27 -26.65 56.58
CA VAL A 18 11.33 -25.19 56.38
C VAL A 18 11.26 -24.51 57.74
N PRO A 19 12.18 -23.57 58.05
CA PRO A 19 12.01 -22.71 59.22
C PRO A 19 10.77 -21.83 59.07
N SER A 20 9.99 -21.66 60.14
CA SER A 20 8.77 -20.83 60.16
C SER A 20 9.00 -19.36 59.74
N THR A 21 10.24 -18.88 59.78
CA THR A 21 10.64 -17.52 59.39
C THR A 21 11.17 -17.41 57.95
N ALA A 22 11.36 -18.52 57.23
CA ALA A 22 11.95 -18.51 55.89
C ALA A 22 10.88 -18.30 54.81
N ASN A 23 11.07 -17.31 53.94
CA ASN A 23 10.20 -17.04 52.78
C ASN A 23 10.65 -17.75 51.51
N PHE A 24 11.91 -18.15 51.43
CA PHE A 24 12.49 -18.88 50.30
C PHE A 24 13.28 -20.08 50.80
N VAL A 25 13.14 -21.21 50.13
CA VAL A 25 13.86 -22.44 50.45
C VAL A 25 14.30 -23.13 49.17
N LYS A 26 15.45 -23.80 49.20
CA LYS A 26 15.92 -24.65 48.11
C LYS A 26 15.62 -26.10 48.44
N CYS A 27 14.97 -26.82 47.54
CA CYS A 27 14.74 -28.24 47.70
C CYS A 27 16.05 -29.01 47.63
N ASN A 28 16.37 -29.79 48.66
CA ASN A 28 17.59 -30.61 48.68
C ASN A 28 17.54 -31.79 47.70
N HIS A 29 16.34 -32.21 47.27
CA HIS A 29 16.17 -33.35 46.35
C HIS A 29 16.26 -32.93 44.87
N CYS A 30 15.44 -31.96 44.45
CA CYS A 30 15.39 -31.52 43.04
C CYS A 30 16.16 -30.22 42.77
N GLY A 31 16.68 -29.55 43.80
CA GLY A 31 17.41 -28.29 43.67
C GLY A 31 16.56 -27.05 43.38
N ALA A 32 15.24 -27.19 43.21
CA ALA A 32 14.34 -26.08 42.89
C ALA A 32 14.30 -25.02 43.99
N GLN A 33 14.29 -23.75 43.60
CA GLN A 33 14.11 -22.63 44.51
C GLN A 33 12.62 -22.30 44.63
N LEU A 34 12.11 -22.36 45.86
CA LEU A 34 10.69 -22.30 46.18
C LEU A 34 10.42 -21.09 47.08
N ALA A 35 9.38 -20.32 46.76
CA ALA A 35 8.78 -19.36 47.67
C ALA A 35 7.78 -20.09 48.58
N VAL A 36 7.76 -19.74 49.86
CA VAL A 36 6.86 -20.32 50.86
C VAL A 36 5.75 -19.33 51.13
N HIS A 37 4.54 -19.63 50.64
CA HIS A 37 3.35 -18.83 50.88
C HIS A 37 2.60 -19.38 52.09
N ARG A 38 2.41 -18.52 53.09
CA ARG A 38 1.67 -18.82 54.32
C ARG A 38 0.42 -17.97 54.33
N ASP A 39 -0.72 -18.58 54.04
CA ASP A 39 -2.05 -17.97 54.19
C ASP A 39 -2.74 -18.50 55.45
N ALA A 40 -3.83 -17.84 55.85
CA ALA A 40 -4.55 -18.15 57.10
C ALA A 40 -4.98 -19.62 57.26
N ASN A 41 -5.17 -20.35 56.14
CA ASN A 41 -5.65 -21.74 56.14
C ASN A 41 -4.74 -22.74 55.40
N VAL A 42 -3.67 -22.29 54.71
CA VAL A 42 -2.81 -23.18 53.93
C VAL A 42 -1.40 -22.62 53.80
N THR A 43 -0.42 -23.50 53.99
CA THR A 43 0.98 -23.21 53.68
C THR A 43 1.40 -24.07 52.49
N PHE A 44 1.87 -23.44 51.42
CA PHE A 44 2.31 -24.15 50.23
C PHE A 44 3.61 -23.56 49.68
N THR A 45 4.32 -24.35 48.87
CA THR A 45 5.55 -23.93 48.20
C THR A 45 5.27 -23.65 46.72
N GLU A 46 5.81 -22.57 46.16
CA GLU A 46 5.70 -22.25 44.74
C GLU A 46 7.08 -22.13 44.10
N ALA A 47 7.30 -22.76 42.94
CA ALA A 47 8.58 -22.71 42.24
C ALA A 47 8.79 -21.37 41.54
N VAL A 48 9.62 -20.51 42.12
CA VAL A 48 9.95 -19.16 41.61
C VAL A 48 10.56 -19.22 40.20
N GLU A 49 11.34 -20.27 39.93
CA GLU A 49 12.01 -20.45 38.64
C GLU A 49 11.02 -20.65 37.48
N LYS A 50 9.89 -21.34 37.74
CA LYS A 50 8.85 -21.55 36.72
C LYS A 50 8.17 -20.23 36.34
N LEU A 51 8.02 -19.30 37.28
CA LEU A 51 7.40 -17.99 37.03
C LEU A 51 8.30 -17.09 36.17
N ASN A 52 9.59 -17.06 36.46
CA ASN A 52 10.56 -16.30 35.67
C ASN A 52 10.68 -16.84 34.24
N GLN A 53 10.71 -18.17 34.07
CA GLN A 53 10.75 -18.79 32.74
C GLN A 53 9.46 -18.55 31.94
N ALA A 54 8.29 -18.63 32.60
CA ALA A 54 7.00 -18.32 31.97
C ALA A 54 6.92 -16.85 31.54
N THR A 55 7.36 -15.93 32.41
CA THR A 55 7.37 -14.48 32.11
C THR A 55 8.32 -14.15 30.96
N GLN A 56 9.52 -14.74 30.93
CA GLN A 56 10.46 -14.55 29.82
C GLN A 56 9.90 -15.10 28.50
N THR A 57 9.22 -16.25 28.54
CA THR A 57 8.59 -16.85 27.36
C THR A 57 7.43 -16.00 26.87
N LEU A 58 6.58 -15.52 27.77
CA LEU A 58 5.48 -14.59 27.47
C LEU A 58 6.00 -13.27 26.90
N ALA A 59 7.03 -12.67 27.49
CA ALA A 59 7.65 -11.46 26.98
C ALA A 59 8.18 -11.66 25.55
N LYS A 60 8.79 -12.83 25.27
CA LYS A 60 9.25 -13.20 23.93
C LYS A 60 8.10 -13.46 22.94
N GLN A 61 6.98 -13.99 23.40
CA GLN A 61 5.79 -14.17 22.55
C GLN A 61 5.06 -12.85 22.27
N VAL A 62 5.02 -11.94 23.24
CA VAL A 62 4.42 -10.62 23.05
C VAL A 62 5.20 -9.80 22.03
N SER A 63 6.54 -9.89 22.04
CA SER A 63 7.37 -9.16 21.06
C SER A 63 7.22 -9.70 19.63
N SER A 64 6.97 -11.00 19.44
CA SER A 64 6.69 -11.52 18.09
C SER A 64 5.30 -11.12 17.61
N ILE A 65 4.30 -11.11 18.50
CA ILE A 65 2.92 -10.69 18.19
C ILE A 65 2.87 -9.21 17.80
N SER A 66 3.61 -8.32 18.48
CA SER A 66 3.60 -6.89 18.16
C SER A 66 4.08 -6.62 16.74
N VAL A 67 5.13 -7.32 16.28
CA VAL A 67 5.63 -7.19 14.90
C VAL A 67 4.60 -7.69 13.89
N HIS A 68 3.85 -8.76 14.20
CA HIS A 68 2.75 -9.20 13.34
C HIS A 68 1.63 -8.15 13.23
N GLN A 69 1.31 -7.46 14.33
CA GLN A 69 0.33 -6.36 14.31
C GLN A 69 0.83 -5.17 13.47
N GLU A 70 2.12 -4.80 13.58
CA GLU A 70 2.73 -3.76 12.76
C GLU A 70 2.67 -4.08 11.26
N ILE A 71 2.98 -5.33 10.88
CA ILE A 71 2.89 -5.77 9.48
C ILE A 71 1.44 -5.72 8.99
N ALA A 72 0.49 -6.21 9.79
CA ALA A 72 -0.92 -6.17 9.42
C ALA A 72 -1.48 -4.75 9.30
N ALA A 73 -1.03 -3.82 10.16
CA ALA A 73 -1.38 -2.42 10.07
C ALA A 73 -0.81 -1.77 8.80
N LEU A 74 0.45 -2.04 8.49
CA LEU A 74 1.11 -1.57 7.27
C LEU A 74 0.43 -2.12 6.00
N ASP A 75 0.05 -3.40 6.00
CA ASP A 75 -0.65 -4.03 4.87
C ASP A 75 -2.04 -3.38 4.67
N ARG A 76 -2.80 -3.10 5.74
CA ARG A 76 -4.08 -2.35 5.64
C ARG A 76 -3.91 -0.92 5.13
N GLU A 77 -2.90 -0.21 5.60
CA GLU A 77 -2.61 1.15 5.12
C GLU A 77 -2.25 1.13 3.63
N TRP A 78 -1.46 0.15 3.21
CA TRP A 78 -1.12 -0.03 1.81
C TRP A 78 -2.35 -0.33 0.95
N ASP A 79 -3.24 -1.22 1.38
CA ASP A 79 -4.46 -1.55 0.63
C ASP A 79 -5.33 -0.30 0.39
N GLN A 80 -5.50 0.55 1.42
CA GLN A 80 -6.23 1.83 1.30
C GLN A 80 -5.52 2.80 0.34
N GLN A 81 -4.19 2.89 0.39
CA GLN A 81 -3.43 3.73 -0.53
C GLN A 81 -3.52 3.20 -1.97
N GLU A 82 -3.42 1.89 -2.15
CA GLU A 82 -3.44 1.22 -3.45
C GLU A 82 -4.77 1.47 -4.17
N GLU A 83 -5.89 1.41 -3.46
CA GLU A 83 -7.21 1.76 -4.00
C GLU A 83 -7.25 3.18 -4.58
N SER A 84 -6.59 4.14 -3.94
CA SER A 84 -6.55 5.51 -4.45
C SER A 84 -5.76 5.65 -5.76
N TYR A 85 -4.84 4.74 -6.06
CA TYR A 85 -4.09 4.73 -7.32
C TYR A 85 -4.77 3.94 -8.44
N LYS A 86 -5.76 3.09 -8.12
CA LYS A 86 -6.48 2.30 -9.13
C LYS A 86 -7.31 3.21 -10.03
N ILE A 87 -7.30 2.90 -11.33
CA ILE A 87 -8.09 3.61 -12.33
C ILE A 87 -9.24 2.67 -12.73
N ILE A 88 -10.47 3.17 -12.65
CA ILE A 88 -11.66 2.44 -13.09
C ILE A 88 -11.69 2.54 -14.62
N ASP A 89 -11.62 1.39 -15.28
CA ASP A 89 -11.80 1.35 -16.72
C ASP A 89 -13.29 1.52 -17.08
N LYS A 90 -13.58 1.83 -18.36
CA LYS A 90 -14.93 1.93 -18.92
C LYS A 90 -15.78 0.68 -18.62
N ASP A 91 -15.15 -0.48 -18.51
CA ASP A 91 -15.80 -1.76 -18.23
C ASP A 91 -16.13 -1.97 -16.73
N GLY A 92 -15.84 -0.99 -15.86
CA GLY A 92 -16.03 -1.11 -14.41
C GLY A 92 -14.95 -1.95 -13.71
N HIS A 93 -14.01 -2.52 -14.46
CA HIS A 93 -12.88 -3.24 -13.89
C HIS A 93 -11.83 -2.26 -13.36
N SER A 94 -11.52 -2.41 -12.07
CA SER A 94 -10.42 -1.69 -11.43
C SER A 94 -9.10 -2.33 -11.84
N ARG A 95 -8.30 -1.64 -12.67
CA ARG A 95 -6.98 -2.13 -13.08
C ARG A 95 -5.91 -1.31 -12.36
N LEU A 96 -4.82 -1.96 -11.94
CA LEU A 96 -3.65 -1.21 -11.51
C LEU A 96 -3.09 -0.44 -12.71
N PRO A 97 -2.66 0.82 -12.52
CA PRO A 97 -2.07 1.61 -13.61
C PRO A 97 -0.80 0.92 -14.10
N THR A 98 -0.92 0.14 -15.18
CA THR A 98 0.24 -0.41 -15.86
C THR A 98 0.88 0.70 -16.67
N GLN A 99 2.20 0.86 -16.55
CA GLN A 99 2.95 1.92 -17.21
C GLN A 99 2.78 1.87 -18.76
N GLY A 100 2.49 0.69 -19.32
CA GLY A 100 2.31 0.50 -20.76
C GLY A 100 0.97 0.99 -21.31
N SER A 101 -0.15 0.79 -20.61
CA SER A 101 -1.48 1.05 -21.18
C SER A 101 -1.76 2.54 -21.39
N SER A 102 -1.30 3.39 -20.48
CA SER A 102 -1.57 4.84 -20.55
C SER A 102 -0.70 5.58 -21.58
N ILE A 103 0.51 5.07 -21.84
CA ILE A 103 1.38 5.63 -22.88
C ILE A 103 0.80 5.33 -24.26
N ILE A 104 0.32 4.09 -24.48
CA ILE A 104 -0.24 3.69 -25.77
C ILE A 104 -1.48 4.52 -26.11
N SER A 105 -2.39 4.76 -25.16
CA SER A 105 -3.60 5.55 -25.42
C SER A 105 -3.27 7.02 -25.69
N GLY A 106 -2.37 7.62 -24.91
CA GLY A 106 -1.94 9.01 -25.12
C GLY A 106 -1.24 9.22 -26.46
N VAL A 107 -0.36 8.30 -26.86
CA VAL A 107 0.33 8.34 -28.16
C VAL A 107 -0.67 8.17 -29.30
N MET A 108 -1.59 7.21 -29.23
CA MET A 108 -2.60 6.99 -30.27
C MET A 108 -3.51 8.20 -30.47
N ILE A 109 -4.02 8.81 -29.40
CA ILE A 109 -4.85 10.02 -29.47
C ILE A 109 -4.08 11.18 -30.07
N SER A 110 -2.81 11.35 -29.68
CA SER A 110 -1.96 12.42 -30.21
C SER A 110 -1.67 12.24 -31.71
N LEU A 111 -1.33 11.02 -32.13
CA LEU A 111 -1.09 10.69 -33.54
C LEU A 111 -2.36 10.87 -34.37
N PHE A 112 -3.50 10.44 -33.86
CA PHE A 112 -4.79 10.63 -34.52
C PHE A 112 -5.14 12.12 -34.67
N GLY A 113 -4.95 12.94 -33.64
CA GLY A 113 -5.18 14.40 -33.70
C GLY A 113 -4.27 15.09 -34.73
N VAL A 114 -2.99 14.72 -34.78
CA VAL A 114 -2.05 15.24 -35.79
C VAL A 114 -2.47 14.81 -37.19
N PHE A 115 -2.75 13.52 -37.39
CA PHE A 115 -3.21 12.98 -38.67
C PHE A 115 -4.49 13.67 -39.15
N TRP A 116 -5.48 13.81 -38.27
CA TRP A 116 -6.76 14.47 -38.56
C TRP A 116 -6.57 15.94 -38.96
N THR A 117 -5.70 16.66 -38.23
CA THR A 117 -5.39 18.06 -38.52
C THR A 117 -4.77 18.19 -39.93
N VAL A 118 -3.78 17.35 -40.25
CA VAL A 118 -3.16 17.34 -41.59
C VAL A 118 -4.18 17.00 -42.67
N ALA A 119 -5.03 15.99 -42.47
CA ALA A 119 -6.06 15.59 -43.44
C ALA A 119 -7.08 16.73 -43.69
N ALA A 120 -7.54 17.41 -42.64
CA ALA A 120 -8.47 18.53 -42.75
C ALA A 120 -7.88 19.69 -43.56
N PHE A 121 -6.61 20.06 -43.31
CA PHE A 121 -5.93 21.08 -44.11
C PHE A 121 -5.77 20.68 -45.58
N GLN A 122 -5.48 19.41 -45.86
CA GLN A 122 -5.33 18.91 -47.23
C GLN A 122 -6.66 18.90 -48.01
N MET A 123 -7.78 18.61 -47.35
CA MET A 123 -9.12 18.72 -47.96
C MET A 123 -9.47 20.18 -48.26
N LEU A 124 -9.18 21.09 -47.34
CA LEU A 124 -9.36 22.54 -47.55
C LEU A 124 -8.50 23.06 -48.72
N ALA A 125 -7.29 22.52 -48.90
CA ALA A 125 -6.37 22.92 -49.96
C ALA A 125 -6.76 22.38 -51.36
N ARG A 126 -7.43 21.21 -51.45
CA ARG A 126 -7.77 20.53 -52.72
C ARG A 126 -9.23 20.70 -53.18
N GLY A 127 -10.10 21.33 -52.39
CA GLY A 127 -11.49 21.58 -52.79
C GLY A 127 -11.62 22.63 -53.91
N PRO A 128 -12.76 22.70 -54.64
CA PRO A 128 -13.00 23.66 -55.72
C PRO A 128 -12.86 25.15 -55.31
N GLY A 129 -12.87 25.45 -54.00
CA GLY A 129 -12.61 26.78 -53.42
C GLY A 129 -11.35 26.87 -52.54
N GLY A 130 -10.48 25.85 -52.58
CA GLY A 130 -9.24 25.81 -51.81
C GLY A 130 -8.15 26.73 -52.34
N LEU A 131 -7.14 27.02 -51.51
CA LEU A 131 -6.03 27.93 -51.81
C LEU A 131 -5.25 27.61 -53.11
N GLY A 132 -5.39 26.41 -53.68
CA GLY A 132 -4.75 25.99 -54.94
C GLY A 132 -5.70 25.83 -56.13
N GLY A 133 -7.00 26.08 -55.97
CA GLY A 133 -7.97 26.06 -57.08
C GLY A 133 -7.92 27.35 -57.93
N PRO A 134 -8.55 27.39 -59.11
CA PRO A 134 -8.53 28.54 -60.04
C PRO A 134 -9.17 29.86 -59.53
N GLY A 135 -9.40 29.99 -58.21
CA GLY A 135 -9.87 31.18 -57.52
C GLY A 135 -9.19 31.42 -56.15
N GLY A 136 -8.06 30.76 -55.87
CA GLY A 136 -7.41 30.76 -54.56
C GLY A 136 -6.51 31.97 -54.27
N LEU A 137 -7.09 33.07 -53.78
CA LEU A 137 -6.47 34.00 -52.81
C LEU A 137 -7.51 34.83 -52.02
N GLY A 138 -8.77 34.40 -51.99
CA GLY A 138 -9.88 35.15 -51.38
C GLY A 138 -10.97 34.29 -50.74
N GLY A 139 -10.63 33.11 -50.22
CA GLY A 139 -11.58 32.21 -49.53
C GLY A 139 -12.00 32.66 -48.13
N VAL A 140 -12.19 33.96 -47.91
CA VAL A 140 -13.11 34.46 -46.87
C VAL A 140 -14.50 34.44 -47.50
N GLY A 141 -15.12 33.26 -47.48
CA GLY A 141 -16.51 33.05 -47.90
C GLY A 141 -16.75 33.18 -49.40
N ALA A 142 -16.91 32.05 -50.09
CA ALA A 142 -17.89 32.00 -51.15
C ALA A 142 -19.25 32.28 -50.50
N VAL A 143 -19.66 33.54 -50.49
CA VAL A 143 -21.03 33.93 -50.22
C VAL A 143 -21.84 33.40 -51.41
N ASP A 144 -22.54 32.28 -51.21
CA ASP A 144 -23.74 32.03 -52.02
C ASP A 144 -24.62 33.29 -51.95
N GLU A 145 -25.43 33.57 -52.97
CA GLU A 145 -26.35 34.73 -53.05
C GLU A 145 -27.30 34.86 -51.84
N VAL A 146 -27.34 33.86 -50.95
CA VAL A 146 -28.13 33.81 -49.71
C VAL A 146 -27.31 34.18 -48.45
N GLY A 147 -26.03 34.53 -48.56
CA GLY A 147 -25.23 35.10 -47.46
C GLY A 147 -25.03 34.16 -46.26
N ARG A 148 -25.16 32.84 -46.46
CA ARG A 148 -25.07 31.85 -45.38
C ARG A 148 -23.83 30.99 -45.55
N THR A 149 -22.68 31.50 -45.14
CA THR A 149 -21.50 30.67 -44.90
C THR A 149 -21.82 29.74 -43.74
N SER A 150 -21.95 28.44 -43.99
CA SER A 150 -22.06 27.46 -42.93
C SER A 150 -20.75 27.45 -42.15
N GLY A 151 -20.69 28.16 -41.01
CA GLY A 151 -19.51 28.29 -40.13
C GLY A 151 -18.99 26.98 -39.49
N ILE A 152 -19.38 25.84 -40.06
CA ILE A 152 -18.97 24.50 -39.67
C ILE A 152 -17.55 24.19 -40.21
N GLU A 153 -17.12 24.79 -41.32
CA GLU A 153 -15.84 24.43 -41.97
C GLU A 153 -14.58 24.84 -41.17
N THR A 154 -14.66 25.89 -40.34
CA THR A 154 -13.54 26.31 -39.47
C THR A 154 -13.46 25.55 -38.14
N LEU A 155 -14.51 24.83 -37.75
CA LEU A 155 -14.52 24.05 -36.50
C LEU A 155 -13.66 22.78 -36.60
N PHE A 156 -13.50 22.21 -37.80
CA PHE A 156 -12.86 20.92 -38.00
C PHE A 156 -11.35 20.88 -37.65
N PRO A 157 -10.50 21.86 -38.04
CA PRO A 157 -9.08 21.85 -37.67
C PRO A 157 -8.84 22.15 -36.18
N LEU A 158 -9.68 23.01 -35.58
CA LEU A 158 -9.58 23.36 -34.16
C LEU A 158 -9.82 22.14 -33.25
N LEU A 159 -10.73 21.24 -33.66
CA LEU A 159 -10.99 19.98 -32.98
C LEU A 159 -9.73 19.10 -32.90
N GLY A 160 -8.93 19.03 -33.97
CA GLY A 160 -7.68 18.27 -34.00
C GLY A 160 -6.66 18.78 -32.97
N ILE A 161 -6.49 20.11 -32.87
CA ILE A 161 -5.62 20.73 -31.87
C ILE A 161 -6.09 20.40 -30.45
N VAL A 162 -7.39 20.47 -30.19
CA VAL A 162 -7.96 20.10 -28.88
C VAL A 162 -7.65 18.64 -28.54
N PHE A 163 -7.84 17.69 -29.47
CA PHE A 163 -7.50 16.29 -29.25
C PHE A 163 -6.00 16.08 -28.93
N THR A 164 -5.12 16.77 -29.65
CA THR A 164 -3.67 16.70 -29.39
C THR A 164 -3.31 17.23 -28.00
N LEU A 165 -3.87 18.37 -27.58
CA LEU A 165 -3.65 18.93 -26.26
C LEU A 165 -4.19 18.02 -25.15
N VAL A 166 -5.39 17.47 -25.33
CA VAL A 166 -5.99 16.51 -24.39
C VAL A 166 -5.15 15.23 -24.30
N GLY A 167 -4.66 14.71 -25.44
CA GLY A 167 -3.80 13.54 -25.49
C GLY A 167 -2.49 13.73 -24.71
N ILE A 168 -1.82 14.87 -24.90
CA ILE A 168 -0.59 15.21 -24.17
C ILE A 168 -0.87 15.37 -22.67
N GLY A 169 -1.91 16.12 -22.30
CA GLY A 169 -2.29 16.33 -20.90
C GLY A 169 -2.60 15.02 -20.18
N SER A 170 -3.37 14.13 -20.83
CA SER A 170 -3.67 12.80 -20.30
C SER A 170 -2.40 11.94 -20.14
N ALA A 171 -1.49 11.99 -21.11
CA ALA A 171 -0.22 11.25 -21.03
C ALA A 171 0.62 11.70 -19.82
N ILE A 172 0.82 13.01 -19.64
CA ILE A 172 1.58 13.58 -18.51
C ILE A 172 0.93 13.21 -17.17
N TYR A 173 -0.38 13.40 -17.05
CA TYR A 173 -1.13 13.07 -15.84
C TYR A 173 -0.96 11.59 -15.45
N SER A 174 -1.11 10.69 -16.44
CA SER A 174 -0.97 9.25 -16.21
C SER A 174 0.45 8.84 -15.80
N HIS A 175 1.47 9.48 -16.38
CA HIS A 175 2.87 9.21 -16.06
C HIS A 175 3.21 9.63 -14.62
N ASN A 176 2.75 10.81 -14.19
CA ASN A 176 2.96 11.28 -12.82
C ASN A 176 2.30 10.33 -11.81
N ARG A 177 1.05 9.94 -12.05
CA ARG A 177 0.32 9.03 -11.15
C ARG A 177 0.95 7.62 -11.09
N ALA A 178 1.46 7.12 -12.21
CA ALA A 178 2.21 5.86 -12.24
C ALA A 178 3.53 5.96 -11.45
N SER A 179 4.23 7.08 -11.54
CA SER A 179 5.47 7.33 -10.79
C SER A 179 5.22 7.38 -9.28
N GLU A 180 4.19 8.10 -8.84
CA GLU A 180 3.77 8.17 -7.44
C GLU A 180 3.48 6.79 -6.87
N TYR A 181 2.70 5.97 -7.60
CA TYR A 181 2.44 4.59 -7.23
C TYR A 181 3.73 3.78 -7.07
N GLN A 182 4.68 3.88 -8.00
CA GLN A 182 5.95 3.14 -7.94
C GLN A 182 6.81 3.59 -6.75
N ILE A 183 6.80 4.88 -6.40
CA ILE A 183 7.51 5.39 -5.22
C ILE A 183 6.85 4.85 -3.94
N ALA A 184 5.53 4.96 -3.83
CA ALA A 184 4.77 4.49 -2.68
C ALA A 184 4.95 2.96 -2.46
N HIS A 185 4.85 2.18 -3.54
CA HIS A 185 5.01 0.73 -3.51
C HIS A 185 6.43 0.30 -3.09
N ARG A 186 7.46 1.03 -3.53
CA ARG A 186 8.85 0.78 -3.07
C ARG A 186 9.02 1.06 -1.58
N ASN A 187 8.42 2.14 -1.08
CA ASN A 187 8.45 2.49 0.34
C ASN A 187 7.74 1.42 1.19
N TYR A 188 6.56 0.96 0.76
CA TYR A 188 5.84 -0.14 1.37
C TYR A 188 6.71 -1.41 1.43
N LYS A 189 7.29 -1.84 0.30
CA LYS A 189 8.16 -3.02 0.24
C LYS A 189 9.36 -2.92 1.19
N ARG A 190 10.01 -1.74 1.25
CA ARG A 190 11.14 -1.49 2.18
C ARG A 190 10.72 -1.62 3.64
N LYS A 191 9.63 -0.95 4.04
CA LYS A 191 9.09 -1.03 5.41
C LYS A 191 8.75 -2.49 5.78
N ARG A 192 8.08 -3.21 4.88
CA ARG A 192 7.71 -4.61 5.10
C ARG A 192 8.92 -5.53 5.22
N SER A 193 9.95 -5.36 4.40
CA SER A 193 11.19 -6.13 4.52
C SER A 193 11.93 -5.83 5.83
N ALA A 194 11.91 -4.58 6.30
CA ALA A 194 12.52 -4.21 7.58
C ALA A 194 11.80 -4.87 8.77
N LEU A 195 10.46 -4.89 8.76
CA LEU A 195 9.68 -5.60 9.78
C LEU A 195 9.91 -7.11 9.75
N ARG A 196 9.99 -7.71 8.55
CA ARG A 196 10.34 -9.13 8.40
C ARG A 196 11.76 -9.45 8.86
N ALA A 197 12.70 -8.53 8.71
CA ALA A 197 14.06 -8.70 9.22
C ALA A 197 14.09 -8.75 10.76
N LYS A 198 13.28 -7.93 11.45
CA LYS A 198 13.13 -7.98 12.92
C LYS A 198 12.62 -9.34 13.42
N LEU A 199 11.78 -10.03 12.64
CA LEU A 199 11.32 -11.39 12.98
C LEU A 199 12.42 -12.45 12.81
N ARG A 200 13.43 -12.19 12.00
CA ARG A 200 14.53 -13.13 11.71
C ARG A 200 15.71 -12.95 12.66
N SER A 201 15.87 -11.79 13.30
CA SER A 201 16.92 -11.59 14.30
C SER A 201 16.63 -12.43 15.56
N PRO A 202 17.53 -13.37 15.94
CA PRO A 202 17.33 -14.29 17.06
C PRO A 202 17.34 -13.64 18.45
#